data_AF-A0ABD0PUN1-F1
#
_entry.id   AF-A0ABD0PUN1-F1
#
_cell.length_a   1.000
_cell.length_b   1.000
_cell.length_c   1.000
_cell.angle_alpha   90.00
_cell.angle_beta   90.00
_cell.angle_gamma   90.00
#
_symmetry.space_group_name_H-M   'P 1'
#
loop_
_entity.id
_entity.type
_entity.pdbx_description
1 polymer ?
#
loop_
_entity_poly.entity_id
_entity_poly.type
_entity_poly.pdbx_seq_one_letter_code
_entity_poly.pdbx_strand_id
1 'polypeptide(L)'
;SSAPCILFIDEIDAITPKREIASKDMERRIVAQLLTCMDDLNSLSEPAQVLVIGATNRPDSLDPALRRAGRFDREICLGIPDEGARL
;
A
#
# COMPACT_ATOMS: atom_id res chain seq x y z
N SER A 1 3.35 -1.04 23.04
CA SER A 1 3.53 -1.46 21.64
C SER A 1 2.49 -2.52 21.33
N SER A 2 1.94 -2.53 20.12
CA SER A 2 0.92 -3.51 19.70
C SER A 2 1.43 -4.50 18.63
N ALA A 3 2.74 -4.50 18.39
CA ALA A 3 3.39 -5.51 17.56
C ALA A 3 3.45 -6.85 18.32
N PRO A 4 3.30 -8.01 17.64
CA PRO A 4 3.12 -8.18 16.19
C PRO A 4 1.71 -7.81 15.70
N CYS A 5 1.58 -7.12 14.56
CA CYS A 5 0.27 -6.77 14.01
C CYS A 5 0.23 -6.72 12.47
N ILE A 6 -0.99 -6.71 11.94
CA ILE A 6 -1.27 -6.51 10.51
C ILE A 6 -1.99 -5.17 10.37
N LEU A 7 -1.48 -4.29 9.51
CA LEU A 7 -2.15 -3.06 9.09
C LEU A 7 -2.78 -3.31 7.71
N PHE A 8 -4.10 -3.37 7.66
CA PHE A 8 -4.85 -3.51 6.42
C PHE A 8 -5.43 -2.15 5.99
N ILE A 9 -5.16 -1.76 4.75
CA ILE A 9 -5.66 -0.52 4.13
C ILE A 9 -6.47 -0.92 2.91
N ASP A 10 -7.79 -0.83 3.04
CA ASP A 10 -8.69 -1.01 1.90
C ASP A 10 -8.78 0.28 1.06
N GLU A 11 -9.10 0.14 -0.22
CA GLU A 11 -9.19 1.23 -1.19
C GLU A 11 -8.02 2.21 -1.10
N ILE A 12 -6.80 1.69 -1.04
CA ILE A 12 -5.59 2.50 -0.82
C ILE A 12 -5.40 3.56 -1.93
N ASP A 13 -5.96 3.33 -3.12
CA ASP A 13 -5.99 4.31 -4.21
C ASP A 13 -6.76 5.60 -3.89
N ALA A 14 -7.67 5.59 -2.92
CA ALA A 14 -8.39 6.78 -2.48
C ALA A 14 -7.46 7.81 -1.80
N ILE A 15 -6.38 7.35 -1.17
CA ILE A 15 -5.44 8.19 -0.41
C ILE A 15 -4.05 8.26 -1.05
N THR A 16 -3.79 7.48 -2.11
CA THR A 16 -2.48 7.41 -2.77
C THR A 16 -2.51 7.59 -4.30
N PRO A 17 -3.22 8.61 -4.82
CA PRO A 17 -3.23 8.86 -6.26
C PRO A 17 -1.84 9.24 -6.78
N LYS A 18 -1.57 8.95 -8.06
CA LYS A 18 -0.42 9.51 -8.78
C LYS A 18 -0.31 11.02 -8.56
N ARG A 19 0.90 11.50 -8.28
CA ARG A 19 1.17 12.92 -7.96
C ARG A 19 0.75 13.91 -9.06
N GLU A 20 0.75 13.44 -10.30
CA GLU A 20 0.31 14.19 -11.49
C GLU A 20 -1.21 14.41 -11.51
N ILE A 21 -1.98 13.45 -10.97
CA ILE A 21 -3.44 13.47 -10.91
C ILE A 21 -3.92 14.08 -9.57
N ALA A 22 -3.07 14.05 -8.54
CA ALA A 22 -3.35 14.64 -7.25
C ALA A 22 -3.61 16.16 -7.40
N SER A 23 -4.89 16.52 -7.28
CA SER A 23 -5.39 17.87 -7.54
C SER A 23 -5.17 18.79 -6.34
N LYS A 24 -4.99 18.22 -5.15
CA LYS A 24 -4.86 18.91 -3.88
C LYS A 24 -3.49 18.65 -3.26
N ASP A 25 -2.87 19.70 -2.75
CA ASP A 25 -1.63 19.58 -1.96
C ASP A 25 -1.78 18.64 -0.77
N MET A 26 -3.00 18.54 -0.22
CA MET A 26 -3.32 17.60 0.84
C MET A 26 -3.09 16.14 0.42
N GLU A 27 -3.56 15.74 -0.76
CA GLU A 27 -3.40 14.36 -1.27
C GLU A 27 -1.91 14.02 -1.41
N ARG A 28 -1.12 14.94 -1.97
CA ARG A 28 0.34 14.78 -2.10
C ARG A 28 1.03 14.60 -0.75
N ARG A 29 0.60 15.35 0.28
CA ARG A 29 1.14 15.21 1.64
C ARG A 29 0.79 13.87 2.28
N ILE A 30 -0.42 13.36 2.05
CA ILE A 30 -0.83 12.04 2.56
C ILE A 30 0.05 10.95 1.93
N VAL A 31 0.27 10.99 0.61
CA VAL A 31 1.16 10.03 -0.06
C VAL A 31 2.57 10.12 0.51
N ALA A 32 3.13 11.33 0.63
CA ALA A 32 4.46 11.54 1.18
C ALA A 32 4.59 10.99 2.61
N GLN A 33 3.59 11.24 3.46
CA GLN A 33 3.57 10.76 4.83
C GLN A 33 3.52 9.24 4.91
N LEU A 34 2.68 8.60 4.09
CA LEU A 34 2.60 7.13 4.03
C LEU A 34 3.94 6.53 3.60
N LEU A 35 4.60 7.10 2.60
CA LEU A 35 5.93 6.66 2.16
C LEU A 35 6.96 6.75 3.28
N THR A 36 7.00 7.87 4.01
CA THR A 36 7.89 8.03 5.17
C THR A 36 7.60 6.97 6.23
N CYS A 37 6.33 6.74 6.58
CA CYS A 37 5.98 5.72 7.56
C CYS A 37 6.39 4.30 7.13
N MET A 38 6.27 3.96 5.84
CA MET A 38 6.74 2.66 5.34
C MET A 38 8.26 2.54 5.38
N ASP A 39 8.99 3.60 5.03
CA ASP A 39 10.46 3.61 5.09
C ASP A 39 10.95 3.47 6.55
N ASP A 40 10.30 4.18 7.48
CA ASP A 40 10.60 4.11 8.91
C ASP A 40 10.42 2.69 9.47
N LEU A 41 9.33 1.99 9.09
CA LEU A 41 9.08 0.59 9.50
C LEU A 41 10.17 -0.38 9.03
N ASN A 42 10.83 -0.09 7.91
CA ASN A 42 11.90 -0.92 7.35
C ASN A 42 13.31 -0.48 7.77
N SER A 43 13.47 0.74 8.28
CA SER A 43 14.75 1.28 8.73
C SER A 43 15.18 0.80 10.12
N LEU A 44 14.27 0.13 10.85
CA LEU A 44 14.51 -0.34 12.20
C LEU A 44 15.55 -1.47 12.21
N SER A 45 16.50 -1.39 13.15
CA SER A 45 17.58 -2.37 13.32
C SER A 45 17.08 -3.79 13.58
N GLU A 46 15.87 -3.90 14.14
CA GLU A 46 15.10 -5.13 14.22
C GLU A 46 13.86 -4.96 13.32
N PRO A 47 13.49 -5.95 12.48
CA PRO A 47 12.32 -5.83 11.61
C PRO A 47 11.08 -5.45 12.44
N ALA A 48 10.43 -4.34 12.11
CA ALA A 48 9.13 -4.05 12.69
C ALA A 48 8.23 -5.26 12.41
N GLN A 49 7.66 -5.86 13.46
CA GLN A 49 6.72 -6.98 13.32
C GLN A 49 5.33 -6.47 12.88
N VAL A 50 5.30 -5.63 11.84
CA VAL A 50 4.11 -5.02 11.27
C VAL A 50 4.05 -5.39 9.79
N LEU A 51 3.07 -6.20 9.41
CA LEU A 51 2.79 -6.51 8.02
C LEU A 51 1.76 -5.52 7.48
N VAL A 52 2.11 -4.78 6.42
CA VAL A 52 1.18 -3.85 5.77
C VAL A 52 0.58 -4.50 4.53
N ILE A 53 -0.75 -4.51 4.43
CA ILE A 53 -1.50 -5.04 3.30
C ILE A 53 -2.38 -3.92 2.75
N GLY A 54 -2.24 -3.63 1.46
CA GLY A 54 -3.10 -2.70 0.73
C GLY A 54 -4.01 -3.44 -0.24
N ALA A 55 -5.27 -3.03 -0.33
CA ALA A 55 -6.20 -3.51 -1.36
C ALA A 55 -6.60 -2.35 -2.29
N THR A 56 -6.71 -2.65 -3.59
CA THR A 56 -7.16 -1.70 -4.60
C THR A 56 -7.74 -2.42 -5.81
N ASN A 57 -8.74 -1.80 -6.43
CA ASN A 57 -9.26 -2.21 -7.74
C ASN A 57 -8.59 -1.44 -8.90
N ARG A 58 -7.70 -0.48 -8.59
CA ARG A 58 -7.05 0.43 -9.53
C ARG A 58 -5.54 0.49 -9.27
N PRO A 59 -4.80 -0.62 -9.44
CA PRO A 59 -3.35 -0.65 -9.16
C PRO A 59 -2.55 0.37 -9.98
N ASP A 60 -3.06 0.74 -11.17
CA ASP A 60 -2.42 1.72 -12.06
C ASP A 60 -2.63 3.18 -11.63
N SER A 61 -3.56 3.48 -10.72
CA SER A 61 -3.74 4.84 -10.20
C SER A 61 -2.86 5.16 -8.99
N LEU A 62 -2.19 4.16 -8.42
CA LEU A 62 -1.31 4.33 -7.27
C LEU A 62 -0.02 5.10 -7.63
N ASP A 63 0.52 5.85 -6.67
CA ASP A 63 1.87 6.41 -6.77
C ASP A 63 2.90 5.28 -6.94
N PRO A 64 3.69 5.25 -8.04
CA PRO A 64 4.68 4.19 -8.29
C PRO A 64 5.74 4.04 -7.19
N ALA A 65 5.98 5.08 -6.39
CA ALA A 65 6.90 5.02 -5.26
C ALA A 65 6.45 4.02 -4.19
N LEU A 66 5.14 3.77 -4.03
CA LEU A 66 4.60 2.82 -3.05
C LEU A 66 4.92 1.36 -3.40
N ARG A 67 5.15 1.06 -4.68
CA ARG A 67 5.42 -0.29 -5.20
C ARG A 67 6.92 -0.63 -5.28
N ARG A 68 7.78 0.22 -4.72
CA ARG A 68 9.23 -0.01 -4.69
C ARG A 68 9.62 -0.99 -3.59
N ALA A 69 10.78 -1.62 -3.75
CA ALA A 69 11.37 -2.54 -2.77
C ALA A 69 11.35 -1.94 -1.35
N GLY A 70 10.94 -2.74 -0.36
CA GLY A 70 10.79 -2.29 1.03
C GLY A 70 9.48 -1.53 1.31
N ARG A 71 8.49 -1.56 0.41
CA ARG A 71 7.15 -0.99 0.64
C ARG A 71 6.08 -2.02 0.27
N PHE A 72 5.21 -1.74 -0.68
CA PHE A 72 4.34 -2.75 -1.30
C PHE A 72 5.09 -3.44 -2.44
N ASP A 73 6.14 -4.20 -2.10
CA ASP A 73 7.01 -4.87 -3.07
C ASP A 73 6.54 -6.29 -3.45
N ARG A 74 5.42 -6.73 -2.88
CA ARG A 74 4.70 -7.95 -3.23
C ARG A 74 3.28 -7.62 -3.66
N GLU A 75 2.87 -8.21 -4.78
CA GLU A 75 1.54 -8.02 -5.35
C GLU A 75 0.87 -9.38 -5.56
N ILE A 76 -0.42 -9.44 -5.22
CA ILE A 76 -1.26 -10.60 -5.41
C ILE A 76 -2.43 -10.16 -6.29
N CYS A 77 -2.48 -10.65 -7.53
CA CYS A 77 -3.58 -10.36 -8.44
C CYS A 77 -4.79 -11.23 -8.09
N LEU A 78 -5.88 -10.61 -7.64
CA LEU A 78 -7.15 -11.27 -7.42
C LEU A 78 -8.00 -11.17 -8.70
N GLY A 79 -7.99 -12.24 -9.50
CA GLY A 79 -8.78 -12.36 -10.71
C GLY A 79 -10.21 -12.80 -10.46
N ILE A 80 -11.00 -12.86 -11.53
CA ILE A 80 -12.34 -13.45 -11.51
C ILE A 80 -12.20 -14.95 -11.23
N PRO A 81 -13.02 -15.55 -10.34
CA PRO A 81 -12.95 -16.98 -10.03
C PRO A 81 -13.27 -17.84 -11.26
N ASP A 82 -12.51 -18.92 -11.43
CA ASP A 82 -12.77 -19.94 -12.45
C ASP A 82 -13.97 -20.83 -12.07
N GLU A 83 -14.36 -21.76 -12.95
CA GLU A 83 -15.52 -22.62 -12.68
C GLU A 83 -15.33 -23.48 -11.42
N GLY A 84 -14.12 -23.99 -11.18
CA GLY A 84 -13.82 -24.80 -10.01
C GLY A 84 -13.88 -24.00 -8.70
N ALA A 85 -13.49 -22.73 -8.70
CA ALA A 85 -13.59 -21.84 -7.55
C ALA A 85 -15.01 -21.31 -7.31
N ARG A 86 -15.89 -21.39 -8.31
CA ARG A 86 -17.30 -20.96 -8.21
C ARG A 86 -18.25 -22.07 -7.73
N LEU A 87 -17.85 -23.34 -7.85
CA LEU A 87 -18.64 -24.52 -7.47
C LEU A 87 -18.28 -24.99 -6.05
#